data_AF-A0A7X5Q8U9-F1
#
_entry.id   AF-A0A7X5Q8U9-F1
#
_cell.length_a   1.000
_cell.length_b   1.000
_cell.length_c   1.000
_cell.angle_alpha   90.00
_cell.angle_beta   90.00
_cell.angle_gamma   90.00
#
_symmetry.space_group_name_H-M   'P 1'
#
loop_
_entity.id
_entity.type
_entity.pdbx_description
1 polymer ?
#
loop_
_entity_poly.entity_id
_entity_poly.type
_entity_poly.pdbx_seq_one_letter_code
_entity_poly.pdbx_strand_id
1 'polypeptide(L)' 'MKYRLYVDEVGNPDFGSCHNNNHRFLSLTGVILDLEHVQNFVHPEMEKLKEGFFDHHPDDPLI' A
#
# COMPACT_ATOMS: atom_id res chain seq x y z
N MET A 1 -7.25 -19.59 11.92
CA MET A 1 -7.39 -18.68 10.76
C MET A 1 -6.32 -17.61 10.87
N LYS A 2 -5.64 -17.28 9.76
CA LYS A 2 -4.57 -16.29 9.73
C LYS A 2 -4.96 -15.20 8.72
N TYR A 3 -4.73 -13.95 9.09
CA TYR A 3 -5.06 -12.79 8.28
C TYR A 3 -3.82 -11.94 8.04
N ARG A 4 -3.82 -11.16 6.95
CA ARG A 4 -2.83 -10.12 6.67
C ARG A 4 -3.51 -8.76 6.65
N LEU A 5 -2.93 -7.81 7.38
CA LEU A 5 -3.33 -6.41 7.38
C LEU A 5 -2.40 -5.66 6.42
N TYR A 6 -3.00 -4.95 5.47
CA TYR A 6 -2.34 -3.95 4.65
C TYR A 6 -2.71 -2.57 5.20
N VAL A 7 -1.74 -1.70 5.45
CA VAL A 7 -1.95 -0.34 5.94
C VAL A 7 -1.31 0.62 4.95
N ASP A 8 -2.07 1.62 4.54
CA ASP A 8 -1.62 2.77 3.79
C ASP A 8 -1.55 3.98 4.73
N GLU A 9 -0.48 4.75 4.58
CA GLU A 9 -0.21 5.95 5.36
C GLU A 9 -0.30 7.18 4.47
N VAL A 10 -1.19 8.11 4.83
CA VAL A 10 -1.37 9.37 4.10
C VAL A 10 -1.36 10.54 5.08
N GLY A 11 -0.65 11.61 4.73
CA GLY A 11 -0.63 12.85 5.52
C GLY A 11 0.68 13.01 6.28
N ASN A 12 0.66 13.83 7.33
CA ASN A 12 1.86 14.15 8.09
C ASN A 12 1.58 14.02 9.62
N PRO A 13 2.39 13.24 10.35
CA PRO A 13 2.24 13.01 11.80
C PRO A 13 2.52 14.24 12.67
N ASP A 14 3.29 15.21 12.16
CA ASP A 14 3.85 16.31 12.96
C ASP A 14 2.91 17.54 13.07
N PHE A 15 1.71 17.48 12.46
CA PHE A 15 0.76 18.58 12.54
C PHE A 15 -0.05 18.55 13.85
N GLY A 16 0.34 19.39 14.81
CA GLY A 16 -0.44 19.65 16.04
C GLY A 16 -1.66 20.56 15.83
N SER A 17 -1.67 21.36 14.76
CA SER A 17 -2.84 22.12 14.29
C SER A 17 -2.64 22.49 12.82
N CYS A 18 -3.72 22.50 12.04
CA CYS A 18 -3.67 22.84 10.62
C CYS A 18 -4.75 23.87 10.28
N HIS A 19 -4.33 25.05 9.84
CA HIS A 19 -5.21 26.12 9.35
C HIS A 19 -5.25 26.21 7.81
N ASN A 20 -4.51 25.35 7.12
CA ASN A 20 -4.45 25.30 5.66
C ASN A 20 -5.20 24.08 5.14
N ASN A 21 -6.24 24.29 4.33
CA ASN A 21 -7.04 23.20 3.75
C ASN A 21 -6.22 22.20 2.91
N ASN A 22 -5.00 22.55 2.49
CA ASN A 22 -4.12 21.66 1.76
C ASN A 22 -3.29 20.71 2.65
N HIS A 23 -3.17 20.94 3.96
CA HIS A 23 -2.49 19.95 4.80
C HIS A 23 -3.47 18.88 5.27
N ARG A 24 -3.01 17.63 5.21
CA ARG A 24 -3.75 16.46 5.67
C ARG A 24 -3.06 15.94 6.93
N PHE A 25 -3.86 15.75 7.98
CA PHE A 25 -3.40 15.02 9.16
C PHE A 25 -3.03 13.59 8.77
N LEU A 26 -2.14 12.98 9.54
CA LEU A 26 -1.84 11.56 9.41
C LEU A 26 -3.13 10.74 9.48
N SER A 27 -3.37 9.95 8.46
CA SER A 27 -4.45 8.98 8.36
C SER A 27 -3.86 7.63 7.97
N LEU A 28 -4.23 6.61 8.74
CA LEU A 28 -3.89 5.22 8.47
C LEU A 28 -5.17 4.52 8.00
N THR A 29 -5.17 4.06 6.76
CA THR A 29 -6.28 3.28 6.21
C THR A 29 -5.78 1.87 5.96
N GLY A 30 -6.53 0.86 6.39
CA GLY A 30 -6.11 -0.52 6.22
C GLY A 30 -7.23 -1.48 5.87
N VAL A 31 -6.85 -2.57 5.24
CA VAL A 31 -7.73 -3.69 4.90
C VAL A 31 -7.15 -4.99 5.45
N ILE A 32 -8.02 -5.80 6.03
CA ILE A 32 -7.67 -7.12 6.57
C ILE A 32 -8.20 -8.17 5.62
N LEU A 33 -7.31 -9.03 5.13
CA LEU A 33 -7.61 -10.06 4.16
C LEU A 33 -7.21 -11.43 4.70
N ASP A 34 -7.98 -12.46 4.37
CA ASP A 34 -7.62 -13.85 4.69
C ASP A 34 -6.35 -14.25 3.91
N LEU A 35 -5.45 -15.01 4.55
CA LEU A 35 -4.19 -15.40 3.90
C LEU A 35 -4.38 -16.26 2.66
N GLU A 36 -5.39 -17.12 2.61
CA GLU A 36 -5.67 -17.94 1.43
C GLU A 36 -6.10 -17.06 0.26
N HIS A 37 -6.92 -16.04 0.54
CA HIS A 37 -7.32 -15.06 -0.48
C HIS A 37 -6.12 -14.24 -0.98
N VAL A 38 -5.22 -13.86 -0.08
CA VAL A 38 -4.00 -13.14 -0.45
C VAL A 38 -3.11 -13.99 -1.35
N GLN A 39 -2.90 -15.25 -1.01
CA GLN A 39 -2.05 -16.16 -1.78
C GLN A 39 -2.64 -16.45 -3.17
N ASN A 40 -3.93 -16.72 -3.24
CA ASN A 40 -4.56 -17.23 -4.46
C ASN A 40 -4.97 -16.11 -5.44
N PHE A 41 -5.19 -14.88 -4.96
CA PHE A 41 -5.73 -13.79 -5.77
C PHE A 41 -4.91 -12.51 -5.66
N VAL A 42 -4.76 -11.95 -4.46
CA VAL A 42 -4.18 -10.60 -4.30
C VAL A 42 -2.73 -10.57 -4.78
N HIS A 43 -1.90 -11.52 -4.36
CA HIS A 43 -0.49 -11.53 -4.73
C HIS A 43 -0.27 -11.74 -6.24
N PRO A 44 -0.87 -12.74 -6.91
CA PRO A 44 -0.73 -12.89 -8.35
C PRO A 44 -1.19 -11.68 -9.17
N GLU A 45 -2.32 -11.07 -8.80
CA GLU A 45 -2.86 -9.92 -9.54
C GLU A 45 -2.01 -8.66 -9.34
N MET A 46 -1.44 -8.47 -8.14
CA MET A 46 -0.51 -7.38 -7.88
C MET A 46 0.79 -7.53 -8.68
N GLU A 47 1.34 -8.75 -8.81
CA GLU A 47 2.53 -8.98 -9.63
C GLU A 47 2.25 -8.74 -11.12
N LYS A 48 1.12 -9.22 -11.65
CA LYS A 48 0.69 -8.92 -13.03
C LYS A 48 0.55 -7.43 -13.28
N LEU A 49 0.02 -6.68 -12.30
CA LEU A 49 -0.08 -5.22 -12.40
C LEU A 49 1.31 -4.60 -12.53
N LYS A 50 2.27 -5.01 -11.68
CA LYS A 50 3.65 -4.51 -11.75
C LYS A 50 4.30 -4.81 -13.10
N GLU A 51 4.21 -6.05 -13.59
CA GLU A 51 4.73 -6.45 -14.90
C GLU A 51 4.15 -5.60 -16.05
N GLY A 52 2.91 -5.13 -15.93
CA GLY A 52 2.28 -4.27 -16.93
C GLY A 52 2.72 -2.80 -16.88
N PHE A 53 3.23 -2.31 -15.76
CA PHE A 53 3.64 -0.91 -15.57
C PHE A 53 5.15 -0.70 -15.48
N PHE A 54 5.92 -1.73 -15.16
CA PHE A 54 7.36 -1.67 -15.00
C PHE A 54 8.04 -2.64 -15.97
N ASP A 55 8.93 -2.11 -16.82
CA ASP A 55 9.73 -2.90 -17.79
C ASP A 55 10.85 -3.72 -17.12
N HIS A 56 11.02 -3.57 -15.80
CA HIS A 56 11.98 -4.28 -14.98
C HIS A 56 11.34 -4.58 -13.63
N HIS A 57 11.81 -5.64 -12.97
CA HIS A 57 11.32 -5.95 -11.64
C HIS A 57 11.74 -4.82 -10.69
N PRO A 58 10.84 -4.20 -9.91
CA PRO A 58 11.20 -3.08 -9.04
C PRO A 58 12.22 -3.45 -7.95
N ASP A 59 12.34 -4.73 -7.61
CA ASP A 59 13.39 -5.23 -6.70
C ASP A 59 14.73 -5.54 -7.41
N ASP A 60 14.80 -5.38 -8.74
CA ASP A 60 16.03 -5.47 -9.55
C ASP A 60 16.30 -4.11 -10.23
N PRO A 61 16.98 -3.17 -9.53
CA PRO A 61 17.14 -1.81 -10.02
C PRO A 61 17.94 -1.77 -11.32
N LEU A 62 17.40 -1.10 -12.34
CA LEU A 62 18.18 -0.67 -13.50
C LEU A 62 19.21 0.37 -13.02
N ILE A 63 20.49 0.02 -13.17
CA ILE A 63 21.68 0.79 -12.76
C ILE A 63 21.62 2.25 -13.22
#